data_AF-A0A4U7JB37-F1
#
_entry.id   AF-A0A4U7JB37-F1
#
_cell.length_a   1.000
_cell.length_b   1.000
_cell.length_c   1.000
_cell.angle_alpha   90.00
_cell.angle_beta   90.00
_cell.angle_gamma   90.00
#
_symmetry.space_group_name_H-M   'P 1'
#
loop_
_entity.id
_entity.type
_entity.pdbx_description
1 polymer ?
#
loop_
_entity_poly.entity_id
_entity_poly.type
_entity_poly.pdbx_seq_one_letter_code
_entity_poly.pdbx_strand_id
1 'polypeptide(L)'
;MIQKTKRYIPVSSSLYEVLEEYLSIRKFDNPDEYLFCTVYNNRLSTSTINKELKKYNRSRGVLQTGIHKYRHTFITNAVNNNTNALLL
;
A
#
# COMPACT_ATOMS: atom_id res chain seq x y z
N MET A 1 -4.68 -13.12 -22.81
CA MET A 1 -3.68 -12.37 -22.01
C MET A 1 -4.26 -10.99 -21.73
N ILE A 2 -4.58 -10.66 -20.47
CA ILE A 2 -5.09 -9.33 -20.12
C ILE A 2 -3.89 -8.37 -20.06
N GLN A 3 -3.86 -7.37 -20.94
CA GLN A 3 -2.83 -6.33 -20.91
C GLN A 3 -2.93 -5.55 -19.60
N LYS A 4 -1.85 -5.56 -18.81
CA LYS A 4 -1.75 -4.82 -17.55
C LYS A 4 -1.41 -3.37 -17.89
N THR A 5 -2.42 -2.53 -18.08
CA THR A 5 -2.25 -1.12 -18.44
C THR A 5 -1.67 -0.32 -17.29
N LYS A 6 -0.65 0.50 -17.58
CA LYS A 6 -0.16 1.52 -16.64
C LYS A 6 -1.26 2.55 -16.45
N ARG A 7 -1.53 2.93 -15.20
CA ARG A 7 -2.54 3.92 -14.85
C ARG A 7 -1.99 4.83 -13.77
N TYR A 8 -2.33 6.11 -13.85
CA TYR A 8 -2.13 7.06 -12.75
C TYR A 8 -3.28 6.89 -11.77
N ILE A 9 -2.97 6.78 -10.48
CA ILE A 9 -3.94 6.63 -9.41
C ILE A 9 -3.76 7.83 -8.49
N PRO A 10 -4.82 8.62 -8.20
CA PRO A 10 -4.73 9.69 -7.23
C PRO A 10 -4.47 9.11 -5.84
N VAL A 11 -3.60 9.76 -5.07
CA VAL A 11 -3.36 9.45 -3.66
C VAL A 11 -4.13 10.46 -2.80
N SER A 12 -4.65 10.03 -1.65
CA SER A 12 -5.28 10.94 -0.70
C SER A 12 -4.22 11.86 -0.06
N SER A 13 -4.61 13.05 0.38
CA SER A 13 -3.71 13.97 1.08
C SER A 13 -3.05 13.30 2.30
N SER A 14 -3.83 12.51 3.05
CA SER A 14 -3.30 11.74 4.19
C SER A 14 -2.25 10.70 3.81
N LEU A 15 -2.36 10.06 2.64
CA LEU A 15 -1.35 9.13 2.15
C LEU A 15 -0.13 9.88 1.62
N TYR A 16 -0.35 11.03 0.96
CA TYR A 16 0.72 11.88 0.49
C TYR A 16 1.63 12.33 1.64
N GLU A 17 1.06 12.84 2.73
CA GLU A 17 1.80 13.28 3.93
C GLU A 17 2.69 12.16 4.50
N VAL A 18 2.13 10.96 4.67
CA VAL A 18 2.87 9.79 5.20
C VAL A 18 3.95 9.32 4.22
N LEU A 19 3.70 9.37 2.91
CA LEU A 19 4.68 8.99 1.89
C LEU A 19 5.83 10.00 1.80
N GLU A 20 5.55 11.28 1.92
CA GLU A 20 6.56 12.35 1.92
C GLU A 20 7.49 12.21 3.13
N GLU A 21 6.93 11.98 4.33
CA GLU A 21 7.72 11.68 5.54
C GLU A 21 8.59 10.43 5.33
N TYR A 22 8.01 9.35 4.79
CA TYR A 22 8.76 8.13 4.51
C TYR A 22 9.93 8.36 3.53
N LEU A 23 9.71 9.13 2.46
CA LEU A 23 10.73 9.44 1.46
C LEU A 23 11.91 10.23 2.07
N SER A 24 11.65 11.08 3.05
CA SER A 24 12.70 11.84 3.77
C SER A 24 13.67 10.91 4.54
N ILE A 25 13.17 9.76 5.00
CA ILE A 25 13.93 8.76 5.77
C ILE A 25 14.54 7.70 4.84
N ARG A 26 13.84 7.35 3.75
CA ARG A 26 14.21 6.28 2.82
C ARG A 26 15.57 6.46 2.15
N LYS A 27 16.00 7.72 1.91
CA LYS A 27 17.31 8.10 1.34
C LYS A 27 17.77 7.17 0.21
N PHE A 28 17.09 7.25 -0.93
CA PHE A 28 17.45 6.47 -2.13
C PHE A 28 18.67 7.11 -2.82
N ASP A 29 19.56 6.29 -3.37
CA ASP A 29 20.73 6.75 -4.14
C ASP A 29 20.41 6.81 -5.64
N ASN A 30 19.49 5.96 -6.11
CA ASN A 30 19.06 5.88 -7.51
C ASN A 30 17.52 5.88 -7.64
N PRO A 31 16.91 6.64 -8.58
CA PRO A 31 15.47 6.59 -8.88
C PRO A 31 14.92 5.20 -9.28
N ASP A 32 15.76 4.28 -9.72
CA ASP A 32 15.36 2.91 -10.08
C ASP A 32 15.21 1.98 -8.86
N GLU A 33 15.56 2.45 -7.66
CA GLU A 33 15.39 1.67 -6.44
C GLU A 33 13.92 1.43 -6.09
N TYR A 34 13.67 0.32 -5.40
CA TYR A 34 12.33 0.04 -4.88
C TYR A 34 11.92 1.10 -3.86
N LEU A 35 10.75 1.71 -4.10
CA LEU A 35 10.12 2.66 -3.16
C LEU A 35 10.03 2.06 -1.76
N PHE A 36 9.47 0.85 -1.65
CA PHE A 36 9.41 0.10 -0.38
C PHE A 36 10.45 -1.03 -0.39
N CYS A 37 11.43 -0.92 0.50
CA CYS A 37 12.53 -1.85 0.62
C CYS A 37 12.68 -2.40 2.05
N THR A 38 13.52 -3.42 2.20
CA THR A 38 14.02 -3.85 3.51
C THR A 38 15.12 -2.90 3.99
N VAL A 39 15.59 -3.08 5.23
CA VAL A 39 16.74 -2.34 5.79
C VAL A 39 18.05 -2.56 5.02
N TYR A 40 18.09 -3.55 4.13
CA TYR A 40 19.22 -3.84 3.25
C TYR A 40 18.98 -3.36 1.81
N ASN A 41 18.04 -2.42 1.59
CA ASN A 41 17.62 -1.88 0.29
C ASN A 41 17.12 -2.93 -0.74
N ASN A 42 16.79 -4.14 -0.27
CA ASN A 42 16.22 -5.18 -1.12
C ASN A 42 14.71 -5.02 -1.27
N ARG A 43 14.15 -5.57 -2.34
CA ARG A 43 12.71 -5.61 -2.56
C ARG A 43 11.99 -6.23 -1.36
N LEU A 44 10.99 -5.53 -0.83
CA LEU A 44 10.16 -6.07 0.24
C LEU A 44 9.35 -7.27 -0.27
N SER A 45 9.41 -8.40 0.44
CA SER A 45 8.66 -9.59 0.06
C SER A 45 7.19 -9.50 0.49
N THR A 46 6.30 -10.10 -0.30
CA THR A 46 4.87 -10.20 0.03
C THR A 46 4.62 -10.90 1.37
N SER A 47 5.46 -11.87 1.74
CA SER A 47 5.36 -12.55 3.04
C SER A 47 5.66 -11.61 4.20
N THR A 48 6.66 -10.73 4.06
CA THR A 48 6.99 -9.70 5.04
C THR A 48 5.83 -8.73 5.23
N ILE A 49 5.25 -8.23 4.13
CA ILE A 49 4.09 -7.33 4.18
C ILE A 49 2.92 -7.99 4.93
N ASN A 50 2.59 -9.24 4.59
CA ASN A 50 1.50 -9.95 5.26
C ASN A 50 1.76 -10.16 6.76
N LYS A 51 3.02 -10.47 7.14
CA LYS A 51 3.42 -10.63 8.53
C LYS A 51 3.26 -9.32 9.30
N GLU A 52 3.77 -8.21 8.77
CA GLU A 52 3.69 -6.90 9.43
C GLU A 52 2.25 -6.38 9.51
N LEU A 53 1.44 -6.55 8.46
CA LEU A 53 0.00 -6.23 8.51
C LEU A 53 -0.73 -7.04 9.58
N LYS A 54 -0.41 -8.33 9.72
CA LYS A 54 -1.00 -9.20 10.74
C LYS A 54 -0.60 -8.75 12.15
N LYS A 55 0.67 -8.39 12.35
CA LYS A 55 1.18 -7.87 13.62
C LYS A 55 0.49 -6.55 13.98
N TYR A 56 0.44 -5.60 13.03
CA TYR A 56 -0.23 -4.31 13.20
C TYR A 56 -1.70 -4.49 13.60
N ASN A 57 -2.47 -5.26 12.82
CA ASN A 57 -3.89 -5.50 13.10
C ASN A 57 -4.10 -6.13 14.49
N ARG A 58 -3.33 -7.17 14.83
CA ARG A 58 -3.45 -7.85 16.14
C ARG A 58 -3.13 -6.92 17.30
N SER A 59 -2.13 -6.05 17.15
CA SER A 59 -1.79 -5.05 18.17
C SER A 59 -2.91 -4.03 18.42
N ARG A 60 -3.85 -3.90 17.47
CA ARG A 60 -5.04 -3.04 17.56
C ARG A 60 -6.33 -3.82 17.84
N GLY A 61 -6.23 -5.09 18.25
CA GLY A 61 -7.39 -5.95 18.53
C GLY A 61 -8.11 -6.49 17.29
N VAL A 62 -7.58 -6.25 16.08
CA VAL A 62 -8.18 -6.73 14.82
C VAL A 62 -7.67 -8.13 14.51
N LEU A 63 -8.52 -9.13 14.71
CA LEU A 63 -8.16 -10.55 14.53
C LEU A 63 -8.17 -11.00 13.06
N GLN A 64 -9.03 -10.37 12.25
CA GLN A 64 -9.14 -10.66 10.83
C GLN A 64 -8.12 -9.87 10.03
N THR A 65 -7.12 -10.55 9.46
CA THR A 65 -5.98 -9.91 8.79
C THR A 65 -5.77 -10.46 7.38
N GLY A 66 -5.19 -9.67 6.48
CA GLY A 66 -4.75 -10.12 5.16
C GLY A 66 -4.78 -9.01 4.13
N ILE A 67 -3.80 -8.99 3.21
CA ILE A 67 -3.67 -7.93 2.20
C ILE A 67 -4.92 -7.79 1.32
N HIS A 68 -5.59 -8.91 1.00
CA HIS A 68 -6.83 -8.89 0.23
C HIS A 68 -7.97 -8.20 0.97
N LYS A 69 -8.01 -8.30 2.31
CA LYS A 69 -9.03 -7.63 3.12
C LYS A 69 -8.90 -6.12 3.04
N TYR A 70 -7.67 -5.59 3.10
CA TYR A 70 -7.40 -4.16 2.88
C TYR A 70 -7.90 -3.70 1.50
N ARG A 71 -7.62 -4.48 0.44
CA ARG A 71 -8.14 -4.17 -0.90
C ARG A 71 -9.67 -4.18 -0.95
N HIS A 72 -10.32 -5.18 -0.36
CA HIS A 72 -11.79 -5.24 -0.30
C HIS A 72 -12.35 -4.03 0.45
N THR A 73 -11.83 -3.71 1.63
CA THR A 73 -12.24 -2.54 2.41
C THR A 73 -12.06 -1.24 1.64
N PHE A 74 -10.95 -1.07 0.92
CA PHE A 74 -10.72 0.10 0.07
C PHE A 74 -11.81 0.24 -1.00
N ILE A 75 -12.11 -0.84 -1.73
CA ILE A 75 -13.15 -0.84 -2.78
C ILE A 75 -14.53 -0.58 -2.17
N THR A 76 -14.88 -1.27 -1.09
CA THR A 76 -16.17 -1.08 -0.38
C THR A 76 -16.33 0.37 0.07
N ASN A 77 -15.30 0.96 0.69
CA ASN A 77 -15.35 2.35 1.13
C ASN A 77 -15.44 3.32 -0.05
N ALA A 78 -14.72 3.08 -1.15
CA ALA A 78 -14.79 3.93 -2.33
C ALA A 78 -16.20 3.91 -2.95
N VAL A 79 -16.79 2.73 -3.12
CA VAL A 79 -18.16 2.57 -3.64
C VAL A 79 -19.18 3.23 -2.71
N ASN A 80 -19.06 3.05 -1.40
CA ASN A 80 -19.94 3.70 -0.41
C ASN A 80 -19.84 5.23 -0.43
N ASN A 81 -18.68 5.77 -0.83
CA ASN A 81 -18.47 7.21 -1.04
C ASN A 81 -18.86 7.66 -2.47
N ASN A 82 -19.67 6.88 -3.19
CA ASN A 82 -20.13 7.15 -4.56
C ASN A 82 -18.98 7.31 -5.58
N THR A 83 -17.81 6.72 -5.32
CA THR A 83 -16.71 6.71 -6.30
C THR A 83 -17.03 5.74 -7.42
N ASN A 84 -16.82 6.14 -8.67
CA ASN A 84 -16.99 5.25 -9.80
C ASN A 84 -15.98 4.09 -9.73
N ALA A 85 -16.48 2.86 -9.68
CA ALA A 85 -15.66 1.64 -9.58
C ALA A 85 -14.67 1.46 -10.75
N LEU A 86 -14.91 2.09 -11.91
CA LEU A 86 -14.00 2.07 -13.07
C LEU A 86 -12.73 2.92 -12.84
N LEU A 87 -12.73 3.80 -11.84
CA LEU A 87 -11.58 4.62 -11.47
C LEU A 87 -10.65 3.94 -10.44
N LEU A 88 -11.04 2.76 -9.93
CA LEU A 88 -10.26 1.95 -8.97
C LEU A 88 -9.38 0.88 -9.68
#